data_AF-A0A0S7XY39-F1
#
_entry.id   AF-A0A0S7XY39-F1
#
_cell.length_a   1.000
_cell.length_b   1.000
_cell.length_c   1.000
_cell.angle_alpha   90.00
_cell.angle_beta   90.00
_cell.angle_gamma   90.00
#
_symmetry.space_group_name_H-M   'P 1'
#
loop_
_entity.id
_entity.type
_entity.pdbx_description
1 polymer ?
#
loop_
_entity_poly.entity_id
_entity_poly.type
_entity_poly.pdbx_seq_one_letter_code
_entity_poly.pdbx_strand_id
1 'polypeptide(L)'
;MAHLLKGTAYFAMNSSRFRIQDSGFRKIVIFLILFVSVLGGKTYAQTKLKVGMPDLCYGCHEGLKKEFSKDHVHVPVKEGQCTTCHNPHTSNHAALIKDEINILCLGCHKEVKEDFKNKSVHSAFKRGECTDCHNPHSSNYRYILTKSENFLCLDCHKAVKGHLERPYLIPPFREKRCLSCHHAHASNVRNQLVKSPSQLCQSCHGIRCQVNGISLSFTLKGSDCTNCHSGHSSDSKGIFNAYGHSAFLQRKCGECHNPILADREVTTKLAGKELCFGCHKEEKKLLSNINTHMINEENACTLCHNPHSSNRKGLISKADEELCLSCHQDTDRKQIFMEKKLKRIRCVPVKERKCLKCHRPPHYDHPLYLKPQESIGCDTCHKAQHTITHPLGEKAIDPRTGHPLNCSTCHSMHAAKDKFMLYYNRDRALCIQCHKGY
;
A
#
# COMPACT_ATOMS: atom_id res chain seq x y z
N MET A 1 -49.47 48.10 16.02
CA MET A 1 -50.03 47.97 17.38
C MET A 1 -48.85 47.66 18.29
N ALA A 2 -48.36 48.63 19.06
CA ALA A 2 -48.89 49.15 20.33
C ALA A 2 -48.11 48.46 21.48
N HIS A 3 -47.09 49.07 22.08
CA HIS A 3 -47.01 50.22 23.00
C HIS A 3 -47.24 49.89 24.48
N LEU A 4 -46.48 50.64 25.30
CA LEU A 4 -46.52 50.84 26.76
C LEU A 4 -45.71 49.82 27.59
N LEU A 5 -44.80 50.16 28.53
CA LEU A 5 -44.14 51.36 29.09
C LEU A 5 -44.21 51.35 30.63
N LYS A 6 -43.20 52.02 31.23
CA LYS A 6 -43.00 52.43 32.65
C LYS A 6 -42.06 51.51 33.45
N GLY A 7 -40.99 52.01 34.10
CA GLY A 7 -40.35 53.34 34.01
C GLY A 7 -39.73 53.82 35.34
N THR A 8 -38.58 54.51 35.23
CA THR A 8 -37.96 55.46 36.21
C THR A 8 -37.58 54.89 37.61
N ALA A 9 -36.71 55.47 38.45
CA ALA A 9 -35.93 56.73 38.53
C ALA A 9 -34.74 56.51 39.53
N TYR A 10 -33.71 57.34 39.77
CA TYR A 10 -33.06 58.52 39.13
C TYR A 10 -31.69 58.81 39.86
N PHE A 11 -31.03 59.96 39.58
CA PHE A 11 -29.85 60.56 40.26
C PHE A 11 -28.47 59.87 40.18
N ALA A 12 -27.32 60.57 40.23
CA ALA A 12 -26.91 61.87 39.68
C ALA A 12 -25.38 62.02 39.86
N MET A 13 -24.69 62.69 38.93
CA MET A 13 -23.30 63.11 39.15
C MET A 13 -23.28 64.40 39.98
N ASN A 14 -22.36 64.51 40.95
CA ASN A 14 -21.93 65.80 41.46
C ASN A 14 -20.39 65.84 41.55
N SER A 15 -19.81 66.98 41.20
CA SER A 15 -18.38 67.16 41.05
C SER A 15 -17.80 67.95 42.21
N SER A 16 -16.74 67.43 42.84
CA SER A 16 -15.89 68.19 43.74
C SER A 16 -14.43 67.93 43.41
N ARG A 17 -13.67 69.02 43.26
CA ARG A 17 -12.29 69.00 42.81
C ARG A 17 -11.38 68.47 43.93
N PHE A 18 -10.58 67.45 43.66
CA PHE A 18 -9.35 67.24 44.40
C PHE A 18 -8.14 67.30 43.46
N ARG A 19 -7.40 68.40 43.58
CA ARG A 19 -6.21 68.73 42.79
C ARG A 19 -4.99 68.25 43.55
N ILE A 20 -4.52 67.03 43.28
CA ILE A 20 -3.21 66.58 43.78
C ILE A 20 -2.17 66.87 42.71
N GLN A 21 -1.47 67.99 42.90
CA GLN A 21 -0.16 68.21 42.28
C GLN A 21 0.84 67.28 42.96
N ASP A 22 1.25 66.21 42.28
CA ASP A 22 2.66 65.79 42.34
C ASP A 22 3.08 65.13 41.01
N SER A 23 3.65 65.96 40.14
CA SER A 23 4.21 65.52 38.86
C SER A 23 5.62 64.93 38.96
N GLY A 24 6.22 64.91 40.16
CA GLY A 24 7.53 64.32 40.42
C GLY A 24 7.42 62.81 40.66
N PHE A 25 6.67 62.40 41.68
CA PHE A 25 6.62 61.01 42.13
C PHE A 25 6.16 60.04 41.02
N ARG A 26 5.11 60.42 40.28
CA ARG A 26 4.57 59.60 39.18
C ARG A 26 5.52 59.51 37.97
N LYS A 27 6.38 60.51 37.74
CA LYS A 27 7.45 60.43 36.72
C LYS A 27 8.58 59.52 37.18
N ILE A 28 8.99 59.58 38.45
CA ILE A 28 10.05 58.73 39.01
C ILE A 28 9.64 57.25 38.99
N VAL A 29 8.40 56.91 39.36
CA VAL A 29 7.89 55.53 39.30
C VAL A 29 7.82 55.01 37.85
N ILE A 30 7.34 55.82 36.89
CA ILE A 30 7.31 55.42 35.47
C ILE A 30 8.74 55.28 34.91
N PHE A 31 9.68 56.15 35.30
CA PHE A 31 11.06 56.08 34.86
C PHE A 31 11.77 54.85 35.46
N LEU A 32 11.53 54.49 36.72
CA LEU A 32 12.04 53.26 37.33
C LEU A 32 11.49 52.00 36.65
N ILE A 33 10.19 51.96 36.33
CA ILE A 33 9.57 50.82 35.61
C ILE A 33 10.14 50.69 34.18
N LEU A 34 10.35 51.81 33.49
CA LEU A 34 11.03 51.81 32.19
C LEU A 34 12.53 51.44 32.30
N PHE A 35 13.23 51.88 33.34
CA PHE A 35 14.65 51.57 33.55
C PHE A 35 14.86 50.08 33.87
N VAL A 36 13.98 49.46 34.66
CA VAL A 36 13.94 48.00 34.86
C VAL A 36 13.60 47.27 33.55
N SER A 37 12.79 47.88 32.67
CA SER A 37 12.46 47.31 31.35
C SER A 37 13.60 47.43 30.32
N VAL A 38 14.50 48.42 30.47
CA VAL A 38 15.67 48.63 29.58
C VAL A 38 16.92 47.89 30.07
N LEU A 39 17.11 47.75 31.39
CA LEU A 39 18.13 46.86 31.98
C LEU A 39 17.69 45.40 32.07
N GLY A 40 16.40 45.12 31.90
CA GLY A 40 15.82 43.79 31.70
C GLY A 40 16.17 43.17 30.34
N GLY A 41 17.41 43.37 29.87
CA GLY A 41 17.93 42.83 28.62
C GLY A 41 18.07 41.32 28.68
N LYS A 42 16.96 40.61 28.44
CA LYS A 42 16.83 39.16 28.18
C LYS A 42 17.97 38.30 28.71
N THR A 43 18.19 38.31 30.03
CA THR A 43 18.93 37.26 30.72
C THR A 43 18.08 36.00 30.82
N TYR A 44 17.74 35.43 29.65
CA TYR A 44 17.60 33.99 29.58
C TYR A 44 18.90 33.43 30.14
N ALA A 45 18.80 32.73 31.27
CA ALA A 45 19.93 32.03 31.84
C ALA A 45 20.35 30.94 30.85
N GLN A 46 21.21 31.30 29.91
CA GLN A 46 22.00 30.35 29.14
C GLN A 46 22.92 29.67 30.15
N THR A 47 22.41 28.60 30.75
CA THR A 47 23.18 27.59 31.46
C THR A 47 24.14 26.97 30.45
N LYS A 48 25.28 27.65 30.23
CA LYS A 48 26.33 27.17 29.34
C LYS A 48 26.71 25.77 29.83
N LEU A 49 26.57 24.79 28.94
CA LEU A 49 27.05 23.44 29.17
C LEU A 49 28.55 23.52 29.50
N LYS A 50 29.03 22.70 30.44
CA LYS A 50 30.47 22.64 30.79
C LYS A 50 31.34 22.34 29.56
N VAL A 51 30.80 21.57 28.62
CA VAL A 51 31.39 21.23 27.31
C VAL A 51 30.25 21.28 26.29
N GLY A 52 30.53 21.69 25.05
CA GLY A 52 29.54 21.66 23.97
C GLY A 52 29.11 20.24 23.58
N MET A 53 27.99 20.12 22.88
CA MET A 53 27.66 18.88 22.17
C MET A 53 28.42 18.84 20.83
N PRO A 54 28.90 17.67 20.37
CA PRO A 54 28.66 16.34 20.92
C PRO A 54 29.64 15.89 22.02
N ASP A 55 30.72 16.62 22.29
CA ASP A 55 31.79 16.18 23.21
C ASP A 55 31.30 15.90 24.64
N LEU A 56 30.34 16.66 25.15
CA LEU A 56 29.66 16.38 26.42
C LEU A 56 29.04 14.97 26.47
N CYS A 57 28.46 14.53 25.36
CA CYS A 57 27.85 13.20 25.24
C CYS A 57 28.94 12.12 25.19
N TYR A 58 30.03 12.37 24.45
CA TYR A 58 31.15 11.45 24.33
C TYR A 58 31.92 11.22 25.63
N GLY A 59 31.90 12.18 26.57
CA GLY A 59 32.50 12.00 27.91
C GLY A 59 31.91 10.86 28.75
N CYS A 60 30.72 10.34 28.39
CA CYS A 60 30.16 9.10 28.94
C CYS A 60 29.87 8.02 27.87
N HIS A 61 29.73 8.43 26.61
CA HIS A 61 29.43 7.54 25.48
C HIS A 61 30.59 7.49 24.46
N GLU A 62 31.81 7.23 24.93
CA GLU A 62 33.04 7.27 24.12
C GLU A 62 32.94 6.42 22.84
N GLY A 63 32.33 5.23 22.94
CA GLY A 63 32.12 4.33 21.80
C GLY A 63 31.29 4.93 20.65
N LEU A 64 30.40 5.91 20.94
CA LEU A 64 29.63 6.59 19.90
C LEU A 64 30.49 7.49 19.01
N LYS A 65 31.64 7.99 19.51
CA LYS A 65 32.52 8.88 18.73
C LYS A 65 33.02 8.20 17.45
N LYS A 66 33.36 6.90 17.52
CA LYS A 66 33.74 6.10 16.35
C LYS A 66 32.53 5.81 15.45
N GLU A 67 31.42 5.39 16.04
CA GLU A 67 30.21 5.06 15.26
C GLU A 67 29.66 6.26 14.48
N PHE A 68 29.68 7.46 15.07
CA PHE A 68 29.18 8.70 14.44
C PHE A 68 30.19 9.33 13.47
N SER A 69 31.37 8.73 13.28
CA SER A 69 32.43 9.21 12.37
C SER A 69 32.60 8.33 11.11
N LYS A 70 31.55 7.61 10.70
CA LYS A 70 31.51 6.84 9.44
C LYS A 70 31.39 7.76 8.21
N ASP A 71 31.66 7.20 7.03
CA ASP A 71 31.77 7.90 5.73
C ASP A 71 30.60 8.86 5.43
N HIS A 72 29.38 8.50 5.83
CA HIS A 72 28.19 9.32 5.66
C HIS A 72 27.55 9.60 7.02
N VAL A 73 27.82 10.78 7.58
CA VAL A 73 27.21 11.27 8.83
C VAL A 73 25.97 12.11 8.51
N HIS A 74 24.88 11.87 9.24
CA HIS A 74 23.65 12.66 9.16
C HIS A 74 23.89 14.07 9.71
N VAL A 75 23.40 15.10 9.02
CA VAL A 75 23.75 16.51 9.29
C VAL A 75 23.54 16.93 10.76
N PRO A 76 22.39 16.65 11.42
CA PRO A 76 22.21 17.00 12.83
C PRO A 76 23.24 16.36 13.78
N VAL A 77 23.77 15.17 13.45
CA VAL A 77 24.83 14.53 14.25
C VAL A 77 26.18 15.20 13.99
N LYS A 78 26.50 15.47 12.72
CA LYS A 78 27.72 16.20 12.32
C LYS A 78 27.80 17.59 12.97
N GLU A 79 26.67 18.24 13.15
CA GLU A 79 26.54 19.58 13.77
C GLU A 79 26.33 19.54 15.30
N GLY A 80 26.41 18.36 15.94
CA GLY A 80 26.26 18.23 17.40
C GLY A 80 24.85 18.49 17.93
N GLN A 81 23.84 18.56 17.06
CA GLN A 81 22.44 18.84 17.40
C GLN A 81 21.70 17.62 17.96
N CYS A 82 22.33 16.87 18.87
CA CYS A 82 21.77 15.65 19.47
C CYS A 82 20.37 15.90 20.07
N THR A 83 20.16 17.08 20.66
CA THR A 83 18.90 17.49 21.28
C THR A 83 17.79 17.86 20.30
N THR A 84 18.04 17.90 18.98
CA THR A 84 16.95 18.03 18.00
C THR A 84 16.06 16.78 18.02
N CYS A 85 16.66 15.60 18.14
CA CYS A 85 15.94 14.31 18.18
C CYS A 85 15.84 13.69 19.58
N HIS A 86 16.81 13.91 20.48
CA HIS A 86 16.84 13.29 21.81
C HIS A 86 16.50 14.26 22.95
N ASN A 87 15.97 13.72 24.05
CA ASN A 87 15.88 14.38 25.34
C ASN A 87 16.86 13.71 26.32
N PRO A 88 18.01 14.34 26.64
CA PRO A 88 19.07 13.68 27.41
C PRO A 88 18.72 13.38 28.86
N HIS A 89 17.58 13.87 29.38
CA HIS A 89 17.16 13.61 30.77
C HIS A 89 16.13 12.48 30.88
N THR A 90 15.08 12.53 30.06
CA THR A 90 13.96 11.57 30.15
C THR A 90 13.13 11.56 28.87
N SER A 91 12.62 10.39 28.51
CA SER A 91 11.59 10.24 27.47
C SER A 91 10.76 8.99 27.71
N ASN A 92 9.53 9.01 27.23
CA ASN A 92 8.65 7.84 27.15
C ASN A 92 8.96 6.95 25.93
N HIS A 93 9.93 7.33 25.09
CA HIS A 93 10.35 6.59 23.90
C HIS A 93 11.75 5.98 24.08
N ALA A 94 11.97 4.82 23.43
CA ALA A 94 13.25 4.12 23.46
C ALA A 94 14.42 5.00 22.95
N ALA A 95 15.63 4.74 23.47
CA ALA A 95 16.84 5.52 23.17
C ALA A 95 16.71 7.04 23.43
N LEU A 96 15.80 7.45 24.33
CA LEU A 96 15.59 8.84 24.74
C LEU A 96 15.19 9.80 23.60
N ILE A 97 14.57 9.30 22.52
CA ILE A 97 14.07 10.18 21.44
C ILE A 97 12.86 11.00 21.91
N LYS A 98 12.65 12.20 21.37
CA LYS A 98 11.64 13.17 21.83
C LYS A 98 10.19 12.83 21.48
N ASP A 99 10.00 12.05 20.42
CA ASP A 99 8.69 11.72 19.83
C ASP A 99 8.83 10.41 19.03
N GLU A 100 7.75 9.92 18.41
CA GLU A 100 7.82 8.81 17.45
C GLU A 100 8.82 9.12 16.32
N ILE A 101 9.64 8.12 15.96
CA ILE A 101 10.73 8.29 14.97
C ILE A 101 10.26 8.90 13.64
N ASN A 102 9.04 8.57 13.22
CA ASN A 102 8.41 9.11 12.01
C ASN A 102 8.12 10.61 12.09
N ILE A 103 7.68 11.09 13.25
CA ILE A 103 7.38 12.50 13.47
C ILE A 103 8.70 13.30 13.45
N LEU A 104 9.75 12.77 14.09
CA LEU A 104 11.09 13.36 14.08
C LEU A 104 11.67 13.45 12.67
N CYS A 105 11.70 12.34 11.92
CA CYS A 105 12.22 12.32 10.55
C CYS A 105 11.41 13.22 9.61
N LEU A 106 10.08 13.10 9.59
CA LEU A 106 9.20 13.82 8.66
C LEU A 106 8.94 15.28 9.06
N GLY A 107 9.38 15.72 10.24
CA GLY A 107 9.43 17.14 10.62
C GLY A 107 10.40 17.93 9.73
N CYS A 108 11.55 17.32 9.41
CA CYS A 108 12.57 17.90 8.53
C CYS A 108 12.44 17.40 7.08
N HIS A 109 12.27 16.09 6.86
CA HIS A 109 12.18 15.48 5.53
C HIS A 109 10.79 15.63 4.90
N LYS A 110 10.39 16.88 4.64
CA LYS A 110 9.06 17.26 4.13
C LYS A 110 8.76 16.71 2.75
N GLU A 111 9.75 16.60 1.86
CA GLU A 111 9.57 15.99 0.53
C GLU A 111 9.22 14.50 0.64
N VAL A 112 9.92 13.77 1.51
CA VAL A 112 9.59 12.37 1.83
C VAL A 112 8.20 12.27 2.49
N LYS A 113 7.78 13.26 3.28
CA LYS A 113 6.40 13.30 3.82
C LYS A 113 5.34 13.41 2.72
N GLU A 114 5.65 14.03 1.58
CA GLU A 114 4.73 14.10 0.44
C GLU A 114 4.62 12.77 -0.31
N ASP A 115 5.63 11.88 -0.26
CA ASP A 115 5.57 10.55 -0.88
C ASP A 115 4.41 9.69 -0.35
N PHE A 116 3.92 9.92 0.87
CA PHE A 116 2.73 9.26 1.41
C PHE A 116 1.44 9.55 0.62
N LYS A 117 1.42 10.61 -0.22
CA LYS A 117 0.28 10.97 -1.08
C LYS A 117 0.29 10.24 -2.42
N ASN A 118 1.40 9.61 -2.80
CA ASN A 118 1.52 8.86 -4.05
C ASN A 118 0.60 7.62 -4.05
N LYS A 119 0.14 7.22 -5.24
CA LYS A 119 -0.82 6.10 -5.39
C LYS A 119 -0.28 4.75 -4.91
N SER A 120 1.03 4.50 -5.04
CA SER A 120 1.68 3.25 -4.65
C SER A 120 2.78 3.54 -3.63
N VAL A 121 2.45 3.42 -2.35
CA VAL A 121 3.38 3.59 -1.22
C VAL A 121 3.95 2.22 -0.81
N HIS A 122 5.27 2.11 -0.67
CA HIS A 122 5.95 0.89 -0.19
C HIS A 122 5.49 0.54 1.22
N SER A 123 5.34 -0.75 1.51
CA SER A 123 4.65 -1.17 2.74
C SER A 123 5.41 -0.83 4.03
N ALA A 124 6.76 -0.87 4.03
CA ALA A 124 7.57 -0.53 5.20
C ALA A 124 7.58 0.98 5.43
N PHE A 125 7.73 1.76 4.36
CA PHE A 125 7.59 3.22 4.40
C PHE A 125 6.20 3.65 4.90
N LYS A 126 5.13 2.99 4.44
CA LYS A 126 3.75 3.22 4.91
C LYS A 126 3.53 2.90 6.39
N ARG A 127 4.30 1.99 6.98
CA ARG A 127 4.30 1.68 8.42
C ARG A 127 5.19 2.65 9.22
N GLY A 128 6.03 3.44 8.55
CA GLY A 128 6.96 4.34 9.22
C GLY A 128 8.15 3.60 9.84
N GLU A 129 8.67 2.61 9.12
CA GLU A 129 9.84 1.82 9.52
C GLU A 129 11.13 2.44 8.92
N CYS A 130 11.34 3.73 9.14
CA CYS A 130 12.47 4.48 8.57
C CYS A 130 13.82 3.85 8.93
N THR A 131 13.96 3.36 10.16
CA THR A 131 15.21 2.85 10.73
C THR A 131 15.61 1.45 10.25
N ASP A 132 14.71 0.72 9.62
CA ASP A 132 15.02 -0.58 9.01
C ASP A 132 15.95 -0.39 7.80
N CYS A 133 15.75 0.71 7.07
CA CYS A 133 16.53 1.08 5.90
C CYS A 133 17.61 2.13 6.16
N HIS A 134 17.40 3.07 7.10
CA HIS A 134 18.32 4.19 7.37
C HIS A 134 18.85 4.19 8.81
N ASN A 135 20.15 4.38 8.99
CA ASN A 135 20.73 4.72 10.27
C ASN A 135 20.53 6.24 10.54
N PRO A 136 19.86 6.65 11.63
CA PRO A 136 19.55 8.06 11.88
C PRO A 136 20.77 8.93 12.24
N HIS A 137 21.94 8.32 12.43
CA HIS A 137 23.18 9.00 12.81
C HIS A 137 24.25 8.95 11.72
N SER A 138 24.61 7.76 11.25
CA SER A 138 25.77 7.59 10.35
C SER A 138 25.81 6.20 9.70
N SER A 139 26.43 6.10 8.52
CA SER A 139 26.68 4.83 7.84
C SER A 139 27.90 4.87 6.92
N ASN A 140 28.40 3.70 6.55
CA ASN A 140 29.38 3.50 5.47
C ASN A 140 28.68 3.47 4.09
N TYR A 141 27.35 3.61 4.04
CA TYR A 141 26.56 3.55 2.81
C TYR A 141 25.85 4.89 2.55
N ARG A 142 25.85 5.30 1.27
CA ARG A 142 25.20 6.54 0.79
C ARG A 142 23.73 6.57 1.24
N TYR A 143 23.21 7.78 1.45
CA TYR A 143 21.86 8.01 2.01
C TYR A 143 21.66 7.41 3.40
N ILE A 144 22.74 7.32 4.18
CA ILE A 144 22.77 6.78 5.56
C ILE A 144 22.11 5.40 5.68
N LEU A 145 22.18 4.56 4.65
CA LEU A 145 21.49 3.26 4.63
C LEU A 145 22.09 2.27 5.64
N THR A 146 21.31 1.38 6.22
CA THR A 146 21.78 0.31 7.12
C THR A 146 22.63 -0.75 6.42
N LYS A 147 22.47 -0.88 5.10
CA LYS A 147 23.18 -1.82 4.21
C LYS A 147 23.41 -1.16 2.85
N SER A 148 24.30 -1.72 2.03
CA SER A 148 24.44 -1.29 0.64
C SER A 148 23.15 -1.50 -0.15
N GLU A 149 22.81 -0.52 -1.01
CA GLU A 149 21.58 -0.47 -1.82
C GLU A 149 21.29 -1.79 -2.54
N ASN A 150 22.33 -2.37 -3.16
CA ASN A 150 22.30 -3.63 -3.90
C ASN A 150 21.79 -4.84 -3.10
N PHE A 151 21.83 -4.81 -1.77
CA PHE A 151 21.44 -5.94 -0.91
C PHE A 151 20.35 -5.60 0.10
N LEU A 152 20.16 -4.33 0.46
CA LEU A 152 19.15 -3.88 1.43
C LEU A 152 17.74 -4.39 1.06
N CYS A 153 17.34 -4.19 -0.21
CA CYS A 153 16.04 -4.63 -0.70
C CYS A 153 15.82 -6.16 -0.57
N LEU A 154 16.89 -6.95 -0.71
CA LEU A 154 16.82 -8.41 -0.85
C LEU A 154 16.65 -9.15 0.49
N ASP A 155 16.84 -8.46 1.61
CA ASP A 155 16.61 -9.04 2.94
C ASP A 155 15.11 -9.30 3.19
N CYS A 156 14.26 -8.40 2.68
CA CYS A 156 12.80 -8.54 2.68
C CYS A 156 12.26 -9.18 1.39
N HIS A 157 12.73 -8.75 0.21
CA HIS A 157 12.21 -9.21 -1.09
C HIS A 157 12.79 -10.56 -1.53
N LYS A 158 12.66 -11.59 -0.68
CA LYS A 158 13.25 -12.93 -0.88
C LYS A 158 12.84 -13.61 -2.19
N ALA A 159 11.59 -13.41 -2.63
CA ALA A 159 11.13 -13.92 -3.93
C ALA A 159 11.89 -13.27 -5.11
N VAL A 160 12.18 -11.97 -5.02
CA VAL A 160 13.00 -11.24 -6.02
C VAL A 160 14.47 -11.65 -5.92
N LYS A 161 14.97 -11.96 -4.72
CA LYS A 161 16.32 -12.54 -4.54
C LYS A 161 16.47 -13.85 -5.32
N GLY A 162 15.49 -14.75 -5.27
CA GLY A 162 15.50 -16.00 -6.06
C GLY A 162 15.51 -15.77 -7.59
N HIS A 163 15.02 -14.62 -8.08
CA HIS A 163 15.16 -14.27 -9.49
C HIS A 163 16.63 -14.00 -9.91
N LEU A 164 17.56 -13.77 -8.98
CA LEU A 164 18.99 -13.63 -9.28
C LEU A 164 19.67 -14.96 -9.66
N GLU A 165 19.01 -16.10 -9.43
CA GLU A 165 19.54 -17.45 -9.68
C GLU A 165 19.12 -18.01 -11.05
N ARG A 166 18.23 -17.29 -11.77
CA ARG A 166 17.74 -17.68 -13.09
C ARG A 166 18.79 -17.52 -14.20
N PRO A 167 18.79 -18.35 -15.25
CA PRO A 167 19.81 -18.31 -16.30
C PRO A 167 19.81 -17.00 -17.12
N TYR A 168 18.64 -16.42 -17.42
CA TYR A 168 18.56 -15.20 -18.22
C TYR A 168 18.34 -13.98 -17.33
N LEU A 169 19.44 -13.40 -16.87
CA LEU A 169 19.51 -12.14 -16.10
C LEU A 169 19.89 -10.98 -17.03
N ILE A 170 19.34 -9.79 -16.81
CA ILE A 170 19.73 -8.56 -17.54
C ILE A 170 20.16 -7.43 -16.60
N PRO A 171 21.12 -6.57 -16.98
CA PRO A 171 21.25 -5.23 -16.40
C PRO A 171 19.94 -4.43 -16.55
N PRO A 172 19.57 -3.54 -15.60
CA PRO A 172 20.26 -3.24 -14.33
C PRO A 172 19.99 -4.28 -13.22
N PHE A 173 19.08 -5.24 -13.41
CA PHE A 173 18.67 -6.20 -12.38
C PHE A 173 19.81 -7.13 -11.93
N ARG A 174 20.64 -7.63 -12.86
CA ARG A 174 21.83 -8.46 -12.56
C ARG A 174 22.82 -7.73 -11.62
N GLU A 175 22.95 -6.42 -11.79
CA GLU A 175 23.78 -5.53 -10.98
C GLU A 175 23.14 -5.20 -9.61
N LYS A 176 21.89 -5.63 -9.38
CA LYS A 176 21.04 -5.35 -8.21
C LYS A 176 20.71 -3.85 -8.02
N ARG A 177 20.78 -3.07 -9.10
CA ARG A 177 20.48 -1.62 -9.11
C ARG A 177 18.97 -1.36 -9.17
N CYS A 178 18.25 -1.82 -8.14
CA CYS A 178 16.79 -1.76 -8.05
C CYS A 178 16.22 -0.36 -8.31
N LEU A 179 16.91 0.69 -7.85
CA LEU A 179 16.47 2.08 -7.98
C LEU A 179 16.54 2.66 -9.40
N SER A 180 17.08 1.89 -10.37
CA SER A 180 16.99 2.25 -11.79
C SER A 180 15.57 2.07 -12.36
N CYS A 181 14.73 1.27 -11.68
CA CYS A 181 13.37 0.94 -12.11
C CYS A 181 12.31 1.26 -11.04
N HIS A 182 12.67 1.16 -9.76
CA HIS A 182 11.77 1.37 -8.62
C HIS A 182 12.14 2.62 -7.80
N HIS A 183 11.18 3.20 -7.11
CA HIS A 183 11.41 4.21 -6.08
C HIS A 183 11.34 3.57 -4.69
N ALA A 184 12.26 3.90 -3.78
CA ALA A 184 12.37 3.21 -2.49
C ALA A 184 11.13 3.40 -1.59
N HIS A 185 10.51 4.59 -1.64
CA HIS A 185 9.42 4.98 -0.75
C HIS A 185 8.05 4.84 -1.39
N ALA A 186 7.78 5.58 -2.47
CA ALA A 186 6.49 5.55 -3.14
C ALA A 186 6.60 6.01 -4.60
N SER A 187 5.64 5.64 -5.45
CA SER A 187 5.47 6.29 -6.75
C SER A 187 4.00 6.29 -7.19
N ASN A 188 3.70 7.01 -8.27
CA ASN A 188 2.36 7.01 -8.86
C ASN A 188 2.07 5.81 -9.77
N VAL A 189 3.02 4.88 -9.90
CA VAL A 189 2.90 3.64 -10.69
C VAL A 189 2.94 2.45 -9.73
N ARG A 190 2.21 1.37 -10.07
CA ARG A 190 2.18 0.15 -9.25
C ARG A 190 3.57 -0.45 -9.08
N ASN A 191 3.79 -1.19 -7.99
CA ASN A 191 5.08 -1.77 -7.61
C ASN A 191 6.22 -0.73 -7.48
N GLN A 192 5.87 0.51 -7.12
CA GLN A 192 6.81 1.64 -6.97
C GLN A 192 7.63 1.94 -8.24
N LEU A 193 7.17 1.57 -9.45
CA LEU A 193 7.95 1.85 -10.66
C LEU A 193 8.11 3.37 -10.89
N VAL A 194 9.27 3.81 -11.38
CA VAL A 194 9.55 5.24 -11.63
C VAL A 194 8.81 5.79 -12.87
N LYS A 195 8.41 4.90 -13.79
CA LYS A 195 7.64 5.19 -15.02
C LYS A 195 6.71 4.01 -15.32
N SER A 196 5.74 4.17 -16.24
CA SER A 196 4.97 3.03 -16.73
C SER A 196 5.89 1.97 -17.38
N PRO A 197 5.57 0.66 -17.37
CA PRO A 197 6.46 -0.37 -17.90
C PRO A 197 6.90 -0.13 -19.35
N SER A 198 5.96 0.26 -20.24
CA SER A 198 6.28 0.63 -21.63
C SER A 198 7.31 1.75 -21.71
N GLN A 199 7.10 2.87 -20.99
CA GLN A 199 8.01 4.02 -21.02
C GLN A 199 9.35 3.74 -20.33
N LEU A 200 9.34 2.92 -19.28
CA LEU A 200 10.54 2.53 -18.54
C LEU A 200 11.47 1.68 -19.41
N CYS A 201 10.94 0.60 -20.01
CA CYS A 201 11.70 -0.23 -20.93
C CYS A 201 12.17 0.55 -22.16
N GLN A 202 11.30 1.39 -22.75
CA GLN A 202 11.62 2.16 -23.95
C GLN A 202 12.63 3.29 -23.72
N SER A 203 12.90 3.71 -22.48
CA SER A 203 14.00 4.64 -22.19
C SER A 203 15.39 4.04 -22.36
N CYS A 204 15.50 2.72 -22.59
CA CYS A 204 16.77 2.04 -22.92
C CYS A 204 16.67 1.04 -24.09
N HIS A 205 15.47 0.52 -24.41
CA HIS A 205 15.28 -0.56 -25.37
C HIS A 205 14.23 -0.22 -26.45
N GLY A 206 14.64 -0.24 -27.72
CA GLY A 206 13.70 -0.28 -28.84
C GLY A 206 12.96 -1.64 -28.94
N ILE A 207 11.80 -1.65 -29.60
CA ILE A 207 11.06 -2.88 -29.89
C ILE A 207 11.85 -3.70 -30.92
N ARG A 208 12.21 -4.94 -30.57
CA ARG A 208 13.00 -5.86 -31.41
C ARG A 208 12.26 -7.16 -31.78
N CYS A 209 10.95 -7.22 -31.52
CA CYS A 209 10.18 -8.43 -31.81
C CYS A 209 9.88 -8.51 -33.31
N GLN A 210 10.16 -9.68 -33.90
CA GLN A 210 9.96 -9.96 -35.33
C GLN A 210 9.33 -11.34 -35.51
N VAL A 211 8.50 -11.47 -36.55
CA VAL A 211 7.96 -12.75 -37.03
C VAL A 211 8.30 -12.87 -38.51
N ASN A 212 9.02 -13.92 -38.91
CA ASN A 212 9.49 -14.14 -40.29
C ASN A 212 10.17 -12.91 -40.93
N GLY A 213 10.99 -12.18 -40.15
CA GLY A 213 11.67 -10.95 -40.56
C GLY A 213 10.83 -9.67 -40.49
N ILE A 214 9.50 -9.77 -40.34
CA ILE A 214 8.59 -8.63 -40.24
C ILE A 214 8.65 -8.06 -38.82
N SER A 215 8.89 -6.74 -38.71
CA SER A 215 8.91 -6.03 -37.42
C SER A 215 7.51 -5.85 -36.84
N LEU A 216 7.34 -6.19 -35.56
CA LEU A 216 6.12 -5.90 -34.80
C LEU A 216 6.16 -4.53 -34.11
N SER A 217 7.11 -3.65 -34.45
CA SER A 217 7.26 -2.31 -33.86
C SER A 217 6.03 -1.42 -34.02
N PHE A 218 5.28 -1.56 -35.11
CA PHE A 218 4.00 -0.87 -35.33
C PHE A 218 2.94 -1.36 -34.34
N THR A 219 2.66 -2.67 -34.37
CA THR A 219 1.60 -3.32 -33.55
C THR A 219 1.86 -3.23 -32.05
N LEU A 220 3.12 -3.29 -31.62
CA LEU A 220 3.51 -3.28 -30.20
C LEU A 220 3.78 -1.87 -29.64
N LYS A 221 3.55 -0.82 -30.43
CA LYS A 221 3.74 0.58 -29.98
C LYS A 221 2.87 0.88 -28.76
N GLY A 222 3.50 1.31 -27.67
CA GLY A 222 2.80 1.59 -26.39
C GLY A 222 2.33 0.35 -25.61
N SER A 223 2.58 -0.87 -26.09
CA SER A 223 2.22 -2.10 -25.38
C SER A 223 3.03 -2.26 -24.09
N ASP A 224 2.38 -2.74 -23.02
CA ASP A 224 3.06 -3.09 -21.79
C ASP A 224 3.99 -4.29 -22.02
N CYS A 225 5.30 -4.04 -21.97
CA CYS A 225 6.33 -5.05 -22.20
C CYS A 225 6.25 -6.22 -21.20
N THR A 226 5.70 -5.98 -20.00
CA THR A 226 5.62 -7.01 -18.94
C THR A 226 4.54 -8.07 -19.18
N ASN A 227 3.61 -7.81 -20.11
CA ASN A 227 2.68 -8.82 -20.62
C ASN A 227 3.40 -9.99 -21.32
N CYS A 228 4.61 -9.77 -21.82
CA CYS A 228 5.43 -10.80 -22.45
C CYS A 228 6.76 -11.08 -21.74
N HIS A 229 7.33 -10.09 -21.04
CA HIS A 229 8.66 -10.19 -20.44
C HIS A 229 8.68 -10.02 -18.92
N SER A 230 9.51 -10.80 -18.20
CA SER A 230 9.49 -10.84 -16.73
C SER A 230 10.09 -9.60 -16.04
N GLY A 231 10.67 -8.65 -16.78
CA GLY A 231 11.26 -7.40 -16.26
C GLY A 231 12.56 -7.54 -15.45
N HIS A 232 12.76 -8.67 -14.75
CA HIS A 232 13.94 -8.97 -13.94
C HIS A 232 14.82 -10.04 -14.58
N SER A 233 14.30 -11.27 -14.65
CA SER A 233 15.00 -12.43 -15.20
C SER A 233 14.03 -13.55 -15.55
N SER A 234 14.48 -14.47 -16.39
CA SER A 234 13.66 -15.60 -16.83
C SER A 234 14.46 -16.90 -16.93
N ASP A 235 13.71 -17.99 -16.92
CA ASP A 235 14.14 -19.33 -17.27
C ASP A 235 14.15 -19.54 -18.81
N SER A 236 13.56 -18.60 -19.57
CA SER A 236 13.47 -18.59 -21.04
C SER A 236 14.28 -17.47 -21.71
N LYS A 237 14.98 -17.81 -22.82
CA LYS A 237 15.80 -16.89 -23.61
C LYS A 237 14.95 -15.71 -24.12
N GLY A 238 15.43 -14.49 -23.94
CA GLY A 238 14.68 -13.27 -24.27
C GLY A 238 13.84 -12.70 -23.13
N ILE A 239 14.04 -13.20 -21.90
CA ILE A 239 13.36 -12.71 -20.68
C ILE A 239 11.84 -12.89 -20.77
N PHE A 240 11.35 -13.86 -21.54
CA PHE A 240 9.92 -14.14 -21.63
C PHE A 240 9.33 -14.56 -20.29
N ASN A 241 8.03 -14.37 -20.12
CA ASN A 241 7.31 -14.80 -18.94
C ASN A 241 7.34 -16.34 -18.77
N ALA A 242 7.28 -16.82 -17.53
CA ALA A 242 7.53 -18.23 -17.19
C ALA A 242 6.51 -19.23 -17.73
N TYR A 243 5.28 -18.80 -18.03
CA TYR A 243 4.23 -19.63 -18.64
C TYR A 243 3.79 -18.99 -19.96
N GLY A 244 3.53 -19.81 -20.97
CA GLY A 244 3.00 -19.34 -22.26
C GLY A 244 2.29 -20.46 -23.01
N HIS A 245 1.44 -20.09 -23.98
CA HIS A 245 0.93 -21.08 -24.93
C HIS A 245 2.10 -21.66 -25.74
N SER A 246 2.03 -22.96 -26.04
CA SER A 246 3.02 -23.67 -26.87
C SER A 246 3.25 -22.95 -28.21
N ALA A 247 2.17 -22.50 -28.87
CA ALA A 247 2.22 -21.71 -30.10
C ALA A 247 3.10 -20.46 -29.97
N PHE A 248 2.96 -19.71 -28.88
CA PHE A 248 3.75 -18.50 -28.62
C PHE A 248 5.22 -18.83 -28.31
N LEU A 249 5.47 -19.78 -27.39
CA LEU A 249 6.81 -20.17 -26.97
C LEU A 249 7.61 -20.80 -28.12
N GLN A 250 6.95 -21.53 -29.02
CA GLN A 250 7.54 -22.14 -30.22
C GLN A 250 7.52 -21.20 -31.45
N ARG A 251 7.05 -19.95 -31.31
CA ARG A 251 6.91 -18.95 -32.38
C ARG A 251 6.03 -19.36 -33.56
N LYS A 252 5.11 -20.30 -33.35
CA LYS A 252 4.11 -20.75 -34.32
C LYS A 252 2.91 -19.79 -34.34
N CYS A 253 3.17 -18.50 -34.56
CA CYS A 253 2.16 -17.44 -34.52
C CYS A 253 0.96 -17.74 -35.46
N GLY A 254 1.25 -18.34 -36.61
CA GLY A 254 0.27 -18.77 -37.61
C GLY A 254 -0.62 -19.95 -37.20
N GLU A 255 -0.54 -20.47 -35.97
CA GLU A 255 -1.60 -21.34 -35.43
C GLU A 255 -2.88 -20.53 -35.16
N CYS A 256 -2.75 -19.37 -34.50
CA CYS A 256 -3.86 -18.50 -34.11
C CYS A 256 -4.05 -17.26 -35.02
N HIS A 257 -2.96 -16.71 -35.54
CA HIS A 257 -2.98 -15.49 -36.35
C HIS A 257 -3.13 -15.77 -37.85
N ASN A 258 -3.69 -14.80 -38.56
CA ASN A 258 -3.55 -14.71 -40.01
C ASN A 258 -2.09 -14.34 -40.35
N PRO A 259 -1.67 -14.45 -41.64
CA PRO A 259 -0.35 -13.98 -42.07
C PRO A 259 -0.08 -12.55 -41.61
N ILE A 260 0.97 -12.38 -40.80
CA ILE A 260 1.39 -11.09 -40.28
C ILE A 260 2.04 -10.32 -41.43
N LEU A 261 1.66 -9.05 -41.59
CA LEU A 261 2.16 -8.15 -42.63
C LEU A 261 2.80 -6.92 -41.98
N ALA A 262 3.79 -6.33 -42.66
CA ALA A 262 4.44 -5.10 -42.20
C ALA A 262 3.42 -3.95 -42.08
N ASP A 263 3.58 -3.14 -41.03
CA ASP A 263 2.82 -1.90 -40.78
C ASP A 263 1.30 -2.04 -40.83
N ARG A 264 0.80 -3.22 -40.44
CA ARG A 264 -0.63 -3.54 -40.31
C ARG A 264 -0.95 -4.10 -38.93
N GLU A 265 -2.24 -4.09 -38.60
CA GLU A 265 -2.74 -4.75 -37.40
C GLU A 265 -2.67 -6.28 -37.55
N VAL A 266 -2.31 -6.95 -36.46
CA VAL A 266 -2.22 -8.42 -36.40
C VAL A 266 -3.60 -8.99 -36.08
N THR A 267 -4.19 -9.71 -37.04
CA THR A 267 -5.53 -10.31 -36.91
C THR A 267 -5.46 -11.80 -36.58
N THR A 268 -6.58 -12.37 -36.14
CA THR A 268 -6.72 -13.80 -35.82
C THR A 268 -7.56 -14.53 -36.85
N LYS A 269 -7.35 -15.85 -37.00
CA LYS A 269 -8.10 -16.69 -37.96
C LYS A 269 -9.60 -16.78 -37.66
N LEU A 270 -9.96 -16.66 -36.39
CA LEU A 270 -11.33 -16.66 -35.89
C LEU A 270 -11.49 -15.50 -34.89
N ALA A 271 -12.71 -15.01 -34.73
CA ALA A 271 -13.02 -13.92 -33.82
C ALA A 271 -13.29 -14.42 -32.39
N GLY A 272 -12.85 -13.62 -31.40
CA GLY A 272 -13.17 -13.80 -29.98
C GLY A 272 -12.96 -15.23 -29.46
N LYS A 273 -13.94 -15.71 -28.67
CA LYS A 273 -13.90 -17.01 -27.99
C LYS A 273 -13.82 -18.23 -28.92
N GLU A 274 -14.32 -18.16 -30.15
CA GLU A 274 -14.30 -19.31 -31.06
C GLU A 274 -12.88 -19.66 -31.54
N LEU A 275 -11.96 -18.70 -31.55
CA LEU A 275 -10.52 -18.96 -31.73
C LEU A 275 -9.98 -19.88 -30.63
N CYS A 276 -10.33 -19.58 -29.37
CA CYS A 276 -9.89 -20.34 -28.22
C CYS A 276 -10.50 -21.75 -28.24
N PHE A 277 -11.80 -21.86 -28.53
CA PHE A 277 -12.53 -23.12 -28.54
C PHE A 277 -12.13 -24.10 -29.65
N GLY A 278 -11.33 -23.67 -30.65
CA GLY A 278 -10.65 -24.60 -31.57
C GLY A 278 -9.82 -25.66 -30.83
N CYS A 279 -9.20 -25.27 -29.71
CA CYS A 279 -8.43 -26.16 -28.83
C CYS A 279 -9.09 -26.37 -27.45
N HIS A 280 -9.64 -25.31 -26.85
CA HIS A 280 -10.24 -25.30 -25.51
C HIS A 280 -11.72 -25.74 -25.52
N LYS A 281 -11.97 -26.97 -25.98
CA LYS A 281 -13.33 -27.52 -26.17
C LYS A 281 -14.07 -27.82 -24.86
N GLU A 282 -13.34 -28.17 -23.81
CA GLU A 282 -13.94 -28.48 -22.50
C GLU A 282 -14.35 -27.20 -21.75
N GLU A 283 -13.58 -26.13 -21.91
CA GLU A 283 -13.90 -24.80 -21.40
C GLU A 283 -15.19 -24.25 -22.01
N LYS A 284 -15.50 -24.58 -23.27
CA LYS A 284 -16.78 -24.23 -23.92
C LYS A 284 -17.98 -24.83 -23.18
N LYS A 285 -17.85 -26.07 -22.66
CA LYS A 285 -18.89 -26.71 -21.83
C LYS A 285 -18.99 -26.05 -20.45
N LEU A 286 -17.84 -25.80 -19.81
CA LEU A 286 -17.82 -25.18 -18.47
C LEU A 286 -18.38 -23.76 -18.45
N LEU A 287 -18.35 -23.05 -19.59
CA LEU A 287 -18.92 -21.71 -19.75
C LEU A 287 -20.43 -21.72 -20.06
N SER A 288 -21.07 -22.87 -20.31
CA SER A 288 -22.55 -22.95 -20.44
C SER A 288 -23.27 -23.10 -19.10
N ASN A 289 -22.54 -23.20 -17.99
CA ASN A 289 -23.10 -23.38 -16.65
C ASN A 289 -23.76 -22.09 -16.14
N ILE A 290 -24.82 -22.22 -15.35
CA ILE A 290 -25.66 -21.08 -14.91
C ILE A 290 -24.90 -20.07 -14.05
N ASN A 291 -23.94 -20.52 -13.24
CA ASN A 291 -23.10 -19.64 -12.44
C ASN A 291 -21.87 -19.10 -13.20
N THR A 292 -21.87 -19.03 -14.53
CA THR A 292 -20.70 -18.56 -15.30
C THR A 292 -20.54 -17.05 -15.25
N HIS A 293 -19.32 -16.57 -14.92
CA HIS A 293 -18.99 -15.15 -14.94
C HIS A 293 -18.72 -14.67 -16.38
N MET A 294 -19.26 -13.50 -16.74
CA MET A 294 -18.95 -12.75 -17.97
C MET A 294 -19.24 -13.48 -19.31
N ILE A 295 -20.20 -14.41 -19.35
CA ILE A 295 -20.54 -15.22 -20.54
C ILE A 295 -20.90 -14.39 -21.80
N ASN A 296 -21.44 -13.18 -21.61
CA ASN A 296 -21.90 -12.29 -22.68
C ASN A 296 -20.84 -11.28 -23.16
N GLU A 297 -19.64 -11.26 -22.56
CA GLU A 297 -18.57 -10.33 -22.94
C GLU A 297 -17.76 -10.88 -24.12
N GLU A 298 -17.63 -10.11 -25.21
CA GLU A 298 -16.95 -10.55 -26.44
C GLU A 298 -15.51 -11.02 -26.22
N ASN A 299 -14.85 -10.44 -25.21
CA ASN A 299 -13.47 -10.70 -24.83
C ASN A 299 -13.31 -11.32 -23.43
N ALA A 300 -14.34 -12.00 -22.91
CA ALA A 300 -14.38 -12.58 -21.56
C ALA A 300 -13.08 -13.27 -21.12
N CYS A 301 -12.49 -14.10 -22.01
CA CYS A 301 -11.26 -14.82 -21.75
C CYS A 301 -10.05 -13.88 -21.54
N THR A 302 -9.87 -12.89 -22.41
CA THR A 302 -8.65 -12.06 -22.46
C THR A 302 -8.62 -10.93 -21.43
N LEU A 303 -9.75 -10.65 -20.79
CA LEU A 303 -9.80 -9.79 -19.60
C LEU A 303 -9.02 -10.42 -18.43
N CYS A 304 -9.13 -11.74 -18.25
CA CYS A 304 -8.48 -12.48 -17.16
C CYS A 304 -7.19 -13.20 -17.59
N HIS A 305 -7.11 -13.69 -18.82
CA HIS A 305 -5.99 -14.48 -19.32
C HIS A 305 -5.21 -13.73 -20.41
N ASN A 306 -3.90 -13.90 -20.42
CA ASN A 306 -3.04 -13.43 -21.51
C ASN A 306 -2.90 -14.56 -22.54
N PRO A 307 -3.34 -14.39 -23.80
CA PRO A 307 -3.31 -15.45 -24.81
C PRO A 307 -1.90 -15.77 -25.34
N HIS A 308 -0.86 -15.10 -24.85
CA HIS A 308 0.53 -15.37 -25.21
C HIS A 308 1.33 -15.94 -24.04
N SER A 309 1.48 -15.18 -22.95
CA SER A 309 2.32 -15.57 -21.81
C SER A 309 1.99 -14.82 -20.51
N SER A 310 2.34 -15.40 -19.36
CA SER A 310 2.23 -14.75 -18.06
C SER A 310 3.25 -15.30 -17.06
N ASN A 311 3.62 -14.50 -16.07
CA ASN A 311 4.39 -14.97 -14.92
C ASN A 311 3.55 -15.77 -13.91
N ARG A 312 2.27 -16.03 -14.24
CA ARG A 312 1.31 -16.77 -13.40
C ARG A 312 0.80 -18.00 -14.13
N LYS A 313 0.74 -19.13 -13.42
CA LYS A 313 0.18 -20.38 -13.92
C LYS A 313 -1.28 -20.17 -14.36
N GLY A 314 -1.70 -20.83 -15.44
CA GLY A 314 -3.02 -20.59 -16.05
C GLY A 314 -3.09 -19.29 -16.85
N LEU A 315 -1.95 -18.69 -17.20
CA LEU A 315 -1.84 -17.49 -18.05
C LEU A 315 -2.56 -16.24 -17.52
N ILE A 316 -2.79 -16.13 -16.21
CA ILE A 316 -3.54 -15.02 -15.62
C ILE A 316 -2.81 -13.69 -15.85
N SER A 317 -3.49 -12.73 -16.49
CA SER A 317 -2.92 -11.47 -16.99
C SER A 317 -2.31 -10.62 -15.86
N LYS A 318 -3.02 -10.48 -14.74
CA LYS A 318 -2.65 -9.62 -13.60
C LYS A 318 -2.66 -10.41 -12.28
N ALA A 319 -2.21 -9.79 -11.18
CA ALA A 319 -2.28 -10.43 -9.87
C ALA A 319 -3.73 -10.52 -9.39
N ASP A 320 -4.10 -11.52 -8.58
CA ASP A 320 -5.47 -11.78 -8.11
C ASP A 320 -6.21 -10.50 -7.68
N GLU A 321 -5.57 -9.73 -6.79
CA GLU A 321 -6.05 -8.44 -6.30
C GLU A 321 -6.32 -7.46 -7.45
N GLU A 322 -5.33 -7.27 -8.32
CA GLU A 322 -5.39 -6.32 -9.42
C GLU A 322 -6.43 -6.69 -10.47
N LEU A 323 -6.54 -7.98 -10.78
CA LEU A 323 -7.48 -8.50 -11.76
C LEU A 323 -8.92 -8.39 -11.26
N CYS A 324 -9.19 -8.84 -10.03
CA CYS A 324 -10.55 -8.77 -9.49
C CYS A 324 -10.98 -7.32 -9.23
N LEU A 325 -10.10 -6.49 -8.66
CA LEU A 325 -10.46 -5.14 -8.23
C LEU A 325 -10.43 -4.10 -9.34
N SER A 326 -9.96 -4.40 -10.56
CA SER A 326 -10.19 -3.49 -11.70
C SER A 326 -11.67 -3.31 -12.00
N CYS A 327 -12.48 -4.35 -11.76
CA CYS A 327 -13.94 -4.34 -11.93
C CYS A 327 -14.68 -4.29 -10.58
N HIS A 328 -14.28 -5.09 -9.59
CA HIS A 328 -14.94 -5.16 -8.27
C HIS A 328 -14.44 -4.09 -7.28
N GLN A 329 -14.37 -2.84 -7.73
CA GLN A 329 -13.87 -1.70 -6.92
C GLN A 329 -14.68 -1.51 -5.63
N ASP A 330 -15.98 -1.81 -5.65
CA ASP A 330 -16.87 -1.79 -4.49
C ASP A 330 -16.43 -2.71 -3.35
N THR A 331 -15.87 -3.87 -3.69
CA THR A 331 -15.35 -4.83 -2.72
C THR A 331 -14.14 -4.24 -1.99
N ASP A 332 -13.22 -3.60 -2.73
CA ASP A 332 -12.08 -2.91 -2.12
C ASP A 332 -12.52 -1.72 -1.25
N ARG A 333 -13.47 -0.89 -1.74
CA ARG A 333 -14.01 0.24 -0.96
C ARG A 333 -14.57 -0.23 0.40
N LYS A 334 -15.35 -1.33 0.41
CA LYS A 334 -15.92 -1.91 1.64
C LYS A 334 -14.83 -2.53 2.54
N GLN A 335 -13.86 -3.24 1.97
CA GLN A 335 -12.74 -3.80 2.73
C GLN A 335 -11.83 -2.73 3.35
N ILE A 336 -11.48 -1.67 2.60
CA ILE A 336 -10.71 -0.52 3.13
C ILE A 336 -11.43 0.13 4.32
N PHE A 337 -12.76 0.23 4.27
CA PHE A 337 -13.56 0.71 5.40
C PHE A 337 -13.47 -0.25 6.61
N MET A 338 -13.65 -1.55 6.40
CA MET A 338 -13.52 -2.58 7.46
C MET A 338 -12.12 -2.60 8.09
N GLU A 339 -11.08 -2.39 7.29
CA GLU A 339 -9.69 -2.36 7.73
C GLU A 339 -9.38 -1.06 8.50
N LYS A 340 -9.56 0.10 7.87
CA LYS A 340 -9.12 1.40 8.42
C LYS A 340 -10.04 1.96 9.50
N LYS A 341 -11.36 1.86 9.32
CA LYS A 341 -12.34 2.48 10.24
C LYS A 341 -12.80 1.51 11.32
N LEU A 342 -13.09 0.26 10.94
CA LEU A 342 -13.59 -0.72 11.91
C LEU A 342 -12.49 -1.51 12.63
N LYS A 343 -11.27 -1.60 12.06
CA LYS A 343 -10.17 -2.45 12.53
C LYS A 343 -10.59 -3.93 12.70
N ARG A 344 -11.47 -4.43 11.83
CA ARG A 344 -12.20 -5.71 12.01
C ARG A 344 -11.80 -6.85 11.06
N ILE A 345 -10.95 -6.62 10.06
CA ILE A 345 -10.45 -7.71 9.21
C ILE A 345 -9.39 -8.53 9.97
N ARG A 346 -9.79 -9.75 10.39
CA ARG A 346 -8.91 -10.74 11.01
C ARG A 346 -8.56 -11.93 10.10
N CYS A 347 -9.35 -12.19 9.06
CA CYS A 347 -9.03 -13.24 8.09
C CYS A 347 -7.83 -12.80 7.24
N VAL A 348 -6.72 -13.53 7.34
CA VAL A 348 -5.46 -13.21 6.66
C VAL A 348 -5.62 -13.18 5.13
N PRO A 349 -6.20 -14.20 4.45
CA PRO A 349 -6.50 -14.14 3.02
C PRO A 349 -7.30 -12.91 2.57
N VAL A 350 -8.26 -12.47 3.39
CA VAL A 350 -9.09 -11.28 3.11
C VAL A 350 -8.28 -10.00 3.25
N LYS A 351 -7.50 -9.87 4.33
CA LYS A 351 -6.62 -8.71 4.58
C LYS A 351 -5.57 -8.55 3.47
N GLU A 352 -5.00 -9.66 3.02
CA GLU A 352 -3.99 -9.73 1.96
C GLU A 352 -4.57 -9.80 0.53
N ARG A 353 -5.88 -9.60 0.36
CA ARG A 353 -6.59 -9.58 -0.93
C ARG A 353 -6.30 -10.81 -1.82
N LYS A 354 -6.13 -11.98 -1.19
CA LYS A 354 -5.88 -13.28 -1.86
C LYS A 354 -7.19 -13.88 -2.37
N CYS A 355 -7.86 -13.20 -3.31
CA CYS A 355 -9.19 -13.56 -3.82
C CYS A 355 -9.30 -15.04 -4.23
N LEU A 356 -8.30 -15.56 -4.96
CA LEU A 356 -8.29 -16.94 -5.44
C LEU A 356 -7.98 -17.99 -4.38
N LYS A 357 -7.84 -17.63 -3.09
CA LYS A 357 -7.86 -18.61 -2.00
C LYS A 357 -9.25 -19.20 -1.84
N CYS A 358 -10.29 -18.36 -1.79
CA CYS A 358 -11.68 -18.76 -1.58
C CYS A 358 -12.49 -18.82 -2.89
N HIS A 359 -12.24 -17.92 -3.85
CA HIS A 359 -12.98 -17.88 -5.11
C HIS A 359 -12.28 -18.67 -6.23
N ARG A 360 -13.07 -19.15 -7.19
CA ARG A 360 -12.62 -19.76 -8.46
C ARG A 360 -13.47 -19.25 -9.63
N PRO A 361 -13.25 -18.02 -10.11
CA PRO A 361 -13.87 -17.50 -11.34
C PRO A 361 -13.04 -17.85 -12.59
N PRO A 362 -13.63 -17.74 -13.79
CA PRO A 362 -14.83 -18.47 -14.26
C PRO A 362 -14.56 -20.00 -14.34
N HIS A 363 -15.41 -20.76 -15.06
CA HIS A 363 -15.35 -22.23 -15.18
C HIS A 363 -15.63 -23.01 -13.87
N TYR A 364 -16.39 -22.44 -12.93
CA TYR A 364 -16.79 -23.15 -11.73
C TYR A 364 -18.27 -22.92 -11.40
N ASP A 365 -19.06 -24.00 -11.42
CA ASP A 365 -20.50 -23.95 -11.22
C ASP A 365 -20.84 -24.15 -9.73
N HIS A 366 -20.62 -23.10 -8.96
CA HIS A 366 -20.95 -23.09 -7.53
C HIS A 366 -21.37 -21.68 -7.11
N PRO A 367 -22.39 -21.55 -6.25
CA PRO A 367 -22.82 -20.27 -5.71
C PRO A 367 -21.64 -19.42 -5.22
N LEU A 368 -21.64 -18.13 -5.63
CA LEU A 368 -20.63 -17.12 -5.31
C LEU A 368 -19.19 -17.48 -5.75
N TYR A 369 -19.02 -18.45 -6.65
CA TYR A 369 -17.71 -18.97 -7.10
C TYR A 369 -16.85 -19.49 -5.95
N LEU A 370 -17.43 -19.78 -4.80
CA LEU A 370 -16.72 -20.27 -3.62
C LEU A 370 -16.27 -21.70 -3.86
N LYS A 371 -15.00 -21.99 -3.62
CA LYS A 371 -14.46 -23.35 -3.69
C LYS A 371 -15.23 -24.30 -2.75
N PRO A 372 -15.38 -25.58 -3.13
CA PRO A 372 -16.16 -26.53 -2.36
C PRO A 372 -15.46 -26.85 -1.04
N GLN A 373 -16.24 -27.21 -0.02
CA GLN A 373 -15.77 -27.42 1.36
C GLN A 373 -14.61 -28.42 1.45
N GLU A 374 -14.69 -29.51 0.68
CA GLU A 374 -13.68 -30.57 0.57
C GLU A 374 -12.30 -30.07 0.08
N SER A 375 -12.23 -28.86 -0.52
CA SER A 375 -11.01 -28.30 -1.10
C SER A 375 -10.44 -27.08 -0.37
N ILE A 376 -11.32 -26.19 0.16
CA ILE A 376 -11.06 -25.03 1.04
C ILE A 376 -12.43 -24.54 1.55
N GLY A 377 -13.08 -25.33 2.41
CA GLY A 377 -14.18 -24.84 3.24
C GLY A 377 -13.70 -23.88 4.33
N CYS A 378 -14.59 -23.08 4.92
CA CYS A 378 -14.17 -22.17 6.00
C CYS A 378 -13.59 -22.96 7.19
N ASP A 379 -14.16 -24.14 7.46
CA ASP A 379 -13.75 -25.14 8.44
C ASP A 379 -12.29 -25.59 8.26
N THR A 380 -11.71 -25.60 7.05
CA THR A 380 -10.29 -26.01 6.87
C THR A 380 -9.34 -25.11 7.66
N CYS A 381 -9.70 -23.84 7.84
CA CYS A 381 -9.01 -22.87 8.70
C CYS A 381 -9.69 -22.63 10.05
N HIS A 382 -11.01 -22.89 10.14
CA HIS A 382 -11.86 -22.57 11.30
C HIS A 382 -12.45 -23.82 11.98
N LYS A 383 -11.69 -24.93 12.02
CA LYS A 383 -12.13 -26.23 12.57
C LYS A 383 -12.83 -26.10 13.93
N ALA A 384 -12.19 -25.42 14.87
CA ALA A 384 -12.72 -25.22 16.23
C ALA A 384 -13.99 -24.35 16.30
N GLN A 385 -14.23 -23.47 15.30
CA GLN A 385 -15.49 -22.73 15.20
C GLN A 385 -16.57 -23.57 14.51
N HIS A 386 -16.20 -24.46 13.58
CA HIS A 386 -17.12 -25.36 12.89
C HIS A 386 -17.71 -26.43 13.83
N THR A 387 -16.99 -26.84 14.88
CA THR A 387 -17.51 -27.78 15.90
C THR A 387 -18.46 -27.15 16.92
N ILE A 388 -18.59 -25.82 16.97
CA ILE A 388 -19.39 -25.08 17.97
C ILE A 388 -20.38 -24.08 17.36
N THR A 389 -20.52 -24.06 16.03
CA THR A 389 -21.50 -23.23 15.34
C THR A 389 -22.92 -23.83 15.43
N HIS A 390 -23.93 -23.01 15.17
CA HIS A 390 -25.27 -23.52 14.85
C HIS A 390 -25.20 -24.53 13.69
N PRO A 391 -26.13 -25.51 13.63
CA PRO A 391 -26.25 -26.42 12.50
C PRO A 391 -26.22 -25.69 11.15
N LEU A 392 -25.43 -26.24 10.22
CA LEU A 392 -25.25 -25.73 8.86
C LEU A 392 -25.65 -26.80 7.85
N GLY A 393 -25.80 -26.41 6.58
CA GLY A 393 -26.17 -27.29 5.48
C GLY A 393 -27.68 -27.40 5.27
N GLU A 394 -28.10 -28.25 4.34
CA GLU A 394 -29.44 -28.24 3.74
C GLU A 394 -30.60 -28.41 4.73
N LYS A 395 -30.36 -29.07 5.87
CA LYS A 395 -31.37 -29.30 6.91
C LYS A 395 -31.58 -28.10 7.85
N ALA A 396 -30.70 -27.11 7.81
CA ALA A 396 -30.79 -25.89 8.61
C ALA A 396 -31.04 -24.71 7.66
N ILE A 397 -32.22 -24.09 7.73
CA ILE A 397 -32.62 -23.02 6.80
C ILE A 397 -32.48 -21.64 7.46
N ASP A 398 -31.98 -20.65 6.72
CA ASP A 398 -32.00 -19.26 7.13
C ASP A 398 -33.39 -18.65 6.88
N PRO A 399 -34.16 -18.30 7.92
CA PRO A 399 -35.52 -17.80 7.76
C PRO A 399 -35.58 -16.40 7.09
N ARG A 400 -34.44 -15.75 6.88
CA ARG A 400 -34.35 -14.44 6.19
C ARG A 400 -34.21 -14.57 4.67
N THR A 401 -33.78 -15.74 4.19
CA THR A 401 -33.45 -15.97 2.77
C THR A 401 -34.07 -17.25 2.20
N GLY A 402 -34.55 -18.17 3.03
CA GLY A 402 -35.09 -19.47 2.61
C GLY A 402 -34.02 -20.46 2.16
N HIS A 403 -32.74 -20.12 2.24
CA HIS A 403 -31.63 -20.95 1.79
C HIS A 403 -30.92 -21.69 2.94
N PRO A 404 -30.18 -22.77 2.66
CA PRO A 404 -29.35 -23.45 3.65
C PRO A 404 -28.37 -22.53 4.38
N LEU A 405 -28.39 -22.62 5.72
CA LEU A 405 -27.47 -21.95 6.63
C LEU A 405 -26.04 -22.38 6.34
N ASN A 406 -25.18 -21.41 6.12
CA ASN A 406 -23.76 -21.61 5.87
C ASN A 406 -22.96 -20.45 6.49
N CYS A 407 -21.63 -20.53 6.43
CA CYS A 407 -20.76 -19.52 7.03
C CYS A 407 -21.05 -18.09 6.54
N SER A 408 -21.35 -17.91 5.26
CA SER A 408 -21.65 -16.59 4.66
C SER A 408 -23.03 -16.04 5.02
N THR A 409 -23.88 -16.85 5.66
CA THR A 409 -25.18 -16.41 6.19
C THR A 409 -25.03 -15.49 7.40
N CYS A 410 -24.02 -15.72 8.23
CA CYS A 410 -23.72 -14.91 9.42
C CYS A 410 -22.50 -13.99 9.22
N HIS A 411 -21.52 -14.42 8.42
CA HIS A 411 -20.27 -13.69 8.18
C HIS A 411 -20.26 -12.98 6.83
N SER A 412 -19.60 -11.82 6.78
CA SER A 412 -19.29 -11.12 5.53
C SER A 412 -17.81 -10.79 5.43
N MET A 413 -17.11 -11.50 4.56
CA MET A 413 -15.68 -11.33 4.29
C MET A 413 -15.35 -9.97 3.65
N HIS A 414 -16.35 -9.28 3.09
CA HIS A 414 -16.16 -8.05 2.31
C HIS A 414 -16.95 -6.86 2.82
N ALA A 415 -18.00 -7.05 3.65
CA ALA A 415 -18.89 -5.97 4.07
C ALA A 415 -19.37 -6.06 5.54
N ALA A 416 -18.71 -6.86 6.38
CA ALA A 416 -19.14 -7.05 7.77
C ALA A 416 -19.02 -5.76 8.59
N LYS A 417 -20.05 -5.51 9.39
CA LYS A 417 -20.13 -4.33 10.26
C LYS A 417 -19.70 -4.63 11.69
N ASP A 418 -19.75 -5.89 12.16
CA ASP A 418 -19.42 -6.26 13.53
C ASP A 418 -18.08 -7.00 13.70
N LYS A 419 -17.69 -7.28 14.95
CA LYS A 419 -16.52 -8.07 15.31
C LYS A 419 -16.63 -9.47 14.68
N PHE A 420 -15.48 -10.13 14.51
CA PHE A 420 -15.39 -11.46 13.89
C PHE A 420 -15.96 -11.54 12.46
N MET A 421 -16.04 -10.39 11.78
CA MET A 421 -16.60 -10.25 10.42
C MET A 421 -18.06 -10.74 10.32
N LEU A 422 -18.87 -10.45 11.33
CA LEU A 422 -20.32 -10.71 11.32
C LEU A 422 -21.12 -9.56 10.68
N TYR A 423 -22.25 -9.89 10.06
CA TYR A 423 -23.19 -8.88 9.56
C TYR A 423 -23.80 -8.01 10.68
N TYR A 424 -24.07 -8.62 11.84
CA TYR A 424 -24.72 -8.02 12.99
C TYR A 424 -23.99 -8.38 14.29
N ASN A 425 -24.19 -7.58 15.34
CA ASN A 425 -23.68 -7.85 16.67
C ASN A 425 -24.17 -9.22 17.21
N ARG A 426 -23.24 -10.02 17.73
CA ARG A 426 -23.50 -11.40 18.18
C ARG A 426 -24.25 -11.52 19.50
N ASP A 427 -24.31 -10.45 20.29
CA ASP A 427 -24.81 -10.49 21.67
C ASP A 427 -26.35 -10.42 21.69
N ARG A 428 -26.96 -9.84 20.65
CA ARG A 428 -28.43 -9.82 20.48
C ARG A 428 -28.89 -9.67 19.03
N ALA A 429 -28.29 -8.74 18.28
CA ALA A 429 -28.82 -8.27 17.00
C ALA A 429 -28.85 -9.36 15.91
N LEU A 430 -27.82 -10.22 15.86
CA LEU A 430 -27.73 -11.36 14.95
C LEU A 430 -28.79 -12.42 15.26
N CYS A 431 -28.94 -12.77 16.55
CA CYS A 431 -29.94 -13.72 17.03
C CYS A 431 -31.36 -13.27 16.64
N ILE A 432 -31.69 -12.00 16.86
CA ILE A 432 -32.96 -11.42 16.43
C ILE A 432 -33.19 -11.65 14.94
N GLN A 433 -32.19 -11.49 14.07
CA GLN A 433 -32.44 -11.66 12.62
C GLN A 433 -32.91 -13.08 12.25
N CYS A 434 -32.44 -14.11 12.95
CA CYS A 434 -32.81 -15.50 12.68
C CYS A 434 -34.01 -16.00 13.51
N HIS A 435 -34.41 -15.29 14.57
CA HIS A 435 -35.50 -15.69 15.46
C HIS A 435 -36.66 -14.67 15.52
N LYS A 436 -36.90 -13.87 14.47
CA LYS A 436 -38.00 -12.87 14.43
C LYS A 436 -39.42 -13.45 14.55
N GLY A 437 -39.59 -14.75 14.32
CA GLY A 437 -40.87 -15.44 14.32
C GLY A 437 -41.02 -16.52 15.42
N TYR A 438 -40.22 -16.41 16.49
CA TYR A 438 -40.29 -17.24 17.69
C TYR A 438 -40.64 -16.38 18.91
#